data_AF-A0A1V1WAR4-F1
#
_entry.id   AF-A0A1V1WAR4-F1
#
_cell.length_a   1.000
_cell.length_b   1.000
_cell.length_c   1.000
_cell.angle_alpha   90.00
_cell.angle_beta   90.00
_cell.angle_gamma   90.00
#
_symmetry.space_group_name_H-M   'P 1'
#
loop_
_entity.id
_entity.type
_entity.pdbx_description
1 polymer ?
#
loop_
_entity_poly.entity_id
_entity_poly.type
_entity_poly.pdbx_seq_one_letter_code
_entity_poly.pdbx_strand_id
1 'polypeptide(L)' 'MVGMAATFFLYAASGLVAPWWAVVVLLVVWAALLLVACAWWTPHPRWVPAVAVFSAVFWFAAIIGGAAAFGWTA' A
#
# COMPACT_ATOMS: atom_id res chain seq x y z
N MET A 1 11.58 -5.05 6.53
CA MET A 1 11.58 -3.68 5.96
C MET A 1 11.70 -3.63 4.45
N VAL A 2 12.58 -4.40 3.78
CA VAL A 2 12.69 -4.41 2.31
C VAL A 2 11.34 -4.57 1.59
N GLY A 3 10.45 -5.44 2.08
CA GLY A 3 9.10 -5.60 1.50
C GLY A 3 8.23 -4.33 1.55
N MET A 4 8.34 -3.52 2.61
CA MET A 4 7.61 -2.23 2.67
C MET A 4 8.19 -1.24 1.65
N ALA A 5 9.52 -1.18 1.53
CA ALA A 5 10.16 -0.36 0.51
C ALA A 5 9.80 -0.79 -0.92
N ALA A 6 9.73 -2.10 -1.19
CA ALA A 6 9.30 -2.63 -2.48
C ALA A 6 7.85 -2.24 -2.80
N THR A 7 6.93 -2.37 -1.84
CA THR A 7 5.52 -2.00 -2.05
C THR A 7 5.32 -0.50 -2.23
N PHE A 8 6.17 0.38 -1.68
CA PHE A 8 6.08 1.82 -1.90
C PHE A 8 6.01 2.20 -3.39
N PHE A 9 6.83 1.54 -4.21
CA PHE A 9 6.86 1.79 -5.66
C PHE A 9 5.52 1.50 -6.33
N LEU A 10 4.78 0.48 -5.88
CA LEU A 10 3.44 0.17 -6.40
C LEU A 10 2.47 1.32 -6.10
N TYR A 11 2.49 1.84 -4.87
CA TYR A 11 1.64 2.92 -4.44
C TYR A 11 2.00 4.24 -5.14
N ALA A 12 3.29 4.58 -5.21
CA ALA A 12 3.76 5.80 -5.87
C ALA A 12 3.53 5.79 -7.38
N ALA A 13 3.71 4.65 -8.04
CA ALA A 13 3.43 4.50 -9.48
C ALA A 13 1.93 4.48 -9.81
N SER A 14 1.04 4.40 -8.81
CA SER A 14 -0.41 4.32 -9.05
C SER A 14 -0.98 5.57 -9.73
N GLY A 15 -0.27 6.70 -9.71
CA GLY A 15 -0.66 7.91 -10.46
C GLY A 15 -0.68 7.73 -11.98
N LEU A 16 -0.17 6.61 -12.51
CA LEU A 16 -0.30 6.26 -13.92
C LEU A 16 -1.66 5.65 -14.28
N VAL A 17 -2.43 5.21 -13.29
CA VAL A 17 -3.65 4.41 -13.49
C VAL A 17 -4.82 4.84 -12.59
N ALA A 18 -4.60 5.74 -11.64
CA ALA A 18 -5.59 6.18 -10.66
C ALA A 18 -5.56 7.70 -10.48
N PRO A 19 -6.69 8.32 -10.14
CA PRO A 19 -6.78 9.77 -9.97
C PRO A 19 -5.95 10.22 -8.77
N TRP A 20 -5.46 11.45 -8.81
CA TRP A 20 -4.52 12.00 -7.80
C TRP A 20 -4.99 11.83 -6.34
N TRP A 21 -6.28 11.98 -6.06
CA TRP A 21 -6.83 11.85 -4.70
C TRP A 21 -6.73 10.40 -4.20
N ALA A 22 -6.94 9.41 -5.08
CA ALA A 22 -6.84 7.99 -4.74
C ALA A 22 -5.38 7.63 -4.45
N VAL A 23 -4.44 8.20 -5.22
CA VAL A 23 -3.00 8.05 -4.97
C VAL A 23 -2.61 8.60 -3.60
N VAL A 24 -3.13 9.77 -3.21
CA VAL A 24 -2.89 10.35 -1.87
C VAL A 24 -3.41 9.41 -0.79
N VAL A 25 -4.65 8.91 -0.91
CA VAL A 25 -5.23 7.95 0.05
C VAL A 25 -4.39 6.67 0.14
N LEU A 26 -4.01 6.11 -1.00
CA LEU A 26 -3.14 4.94 -1.08
C LEU A 26 -1.82 5.19 -0.32
N LEU A 27 -1.13 6.31 -0.59
CA LEU A 27 0.13 6.64 0.08
C LEU A 27 -0.02 6.83 1.59
N VAL A 28 -1.14 7.42 2.04
CA VAL A 28 -1.45 7.54 3.47
C VAL A 28 -1.63 6.15 4.11
N VAL A 29 -2.34 5.25 3.44
CA VAL A 29 -2.51 3.86 3.92
C VAL A 29 -1.16 3.14 3.99
N TRP A 30 -0.33 3.27 2.96
CA TRP A 30 1.02 2.70 2.96
C TRP A 30 1.88 3.25 4.11
N ALA A 31 1.83 4.56 4.36
CA ALA A 31 2.57 5.18 5.46
C ALA A 31 2.10 4.65 6.82
N ALA A 32 0.79 4.46 7.01
CA ALA A 32 0.26 3.84 8.22
C ALA A 32 0.76 2.39 8.40
N LEU A 33 0.78 1.60 7.33
CA LEU A 33 1.33 0.23 7.36
C LEU A 33 2.83 0.23 7.65
N LEU A 34 3.59 1.20 7.15
CA LEU A 34 5.00 1.36 7.48
C LEU A 34 5.17 1.65 8.99
N LEU A 35 4.36 2.55 9.55
CA LEU A 35 4.39 2.83 10.98
C LEU A 35 4.05 1.58 11.81
N VAL A 36 3.09 0.77 11.38
CA VAL A 36 2.78 -0.53 12.01
C VAL A 36 3.99 -1.47 11.94
N ALA A 37 4.64 -1.59 10.77
CA ALA A 37 5.83 -2.41 10.61
C ALA A 37 6.99 -1.94 11.51
N CYS A 38 7.16 -0.62 11.69
CA CYS A 38 8.14 -0.05 12.63
C CYS A 38 7.77 -0.34 14.08
N ALA A 39 6.51 -0.15 14.47
CA ALA A 39 6.03 -0.40 15.83
C ALA A 39 6.12 -1.88 16.22
N TRP A 40 5.92 -2.79 15.27
CA TRP A 40 5.99 -4.24 15.49
C TRP A 40 7.40 -4.81 15.41
N TRP A 41 8.38 -4.01 14.99
CA TRP A 41 9.76 -4.47 14.82
C TRP A 41 10.35 -5.11 16.09
N THR A 42 10.10 -4.51 17.26
CA THR A 42 10.58 -5.02 18.55
C THR A 42 9.63 -6.03 19.20
N PRO A 43 8.33 -5.75 19.40
CA PRO A 43 7.45 -6.65 20.14
C PRO A 43 6.98 -7.86 19.32
N HIS A 44 6.92 -7.75 17.98
CA HIS A 44 6.29 -8.74 17.10
C HIS A 44 7.06 -8.94 15.76
N PRO A 45 8.39 -9.16 15.77
CA PRO A 45 9.22 -9.16 14.56
C PRO A 45 8.78 -10.17 13.50
N ARG A 46 8.25 -11.32 13.92
CA ARG A 46 7.73 -12.38 13.03
C ARG A 46 6.56 -11.94 12.16
N TRP A 47 5.81 -10.91 12.58
CA TRP A 47 4.63 -10.41 11.87
C TRP A 47 4.96 -9.28 10.88
N VAL A 48 6.15 -8.68 10.97
CA VAL A 48 6.57 -7.60 10.08
C VAL A 48 6.51 -7.99 8.59
N PRO A 49 6.94 -9.21 8.16
CA PRO A 49 6.78 -9.62 6.77
C PRO A 49 5.31 -9.70 6.33
N ALA A 50 4.39 -10.08 7.22
CA ALA A 50 2.97 -10.16 6.92
C ALA A 50 2.36 -8.78 6.62
N VAL A 51 2.88 -7.71 7.24
CA VAL A 51 2.47 -6.32 6.92
C VAL A 51 2.80 -5.96 5.48
N ALA A 52 3.97 -6.37 4.98
CA ALA A 52 4.36 -6.13 3.58
C ALA A 52 3.51 -6.95 2.59
N VAL A 53 3.19 -8.20 2.92
CA VAL A 53 2.29 -9.03 2.12
C VAL A 53 0.89 -8.41 2.07
N PHE A 54 0.36 -8.00 3.22
CA PHE A 54 -0.92 -7.31 3.31
C PHE A 54 -0.93 -6.01 2.50
N SER A 55 0.13 -5.20 2.58
CA SER A 55 0.29 -3.97 1.79
C SER A 55 0.16 -4.23 0.28
N ALA A 56 0.79 -5.28 -0.24
CA ALA A 56 0.72 -5.64 -1.65
C ALA A 56 -0.68 -6.12 -2.07
N VAL A 57 -1.30 -6.98 -1.24
CA VAL A 57 -2.65 -7.51 -1.50
C VAL A 57 -3.69 -6.39 -1.44
N PHE A 58 -3.61 -5.51 -0.45
CA PHE A 58 -4.49 -4.36 -0.31
C PHE A 58 -4.39 -3.43 -1.52
N TRP A 59 -3.17 -3.12 -1.95
CA TRP A 59 -2.94 -2.31 -3.15
C TRP A 59 -3.62 -2.92 -4.39
N PHE A 60 -3.42 -4.21 -4.62
CA PHE A 60 -4.01 -4.90 -5.75
C PHE A 60 -5.54 -4.82 -5.72
N ALA A 61 -6.14 -5.09 -4.56
CA ALA A 61 -7.57 -4.98 -4.36
C ALA A 61 -8.08 -3.54 -4.58
N ALA A 62 -7.35 -2.53 -4.12
CA ALA A 62 -7.71 -1.13 -4.27
C ALA A 62 -7.67 -0.66 -5.73
N ILE A 63 -6.65 -1.06 -6.51
CA ILE A 63 -6.57 -0.72 -7.94
C ILE A 63 -7.70 -1.39 -8.72
N ILE A 64 -7.91 -2.70 -8.53
CA ILE A 64 -8.96 -3.43 -9.25
C ILE A 64 -10.35 -2.93 -8.84
N GLY A 65 -10.59 -2.75 -7.53
CA GLY A 65 -11.85 -2.22 -7.01
C GLY A 65 -12.10 -0.78 -7.45
N GLY A 66 -11.07 0.05 -7.47
CA GLY A 66 -11.12 1.42 -7.95
C GLY A 66 -11.49 1.51 -9.43
N ALA A 67 -10.82 0.72 -10.27
CA ALA A 67 -11.12 0.63 -11.70
C ALA A 67 -12.54 0.12 -11.94
N ALA A 68 -12.98 -0.93 -11.24
CA ALA A 68 -14.29 -1.54 -11.44
C ALA A 68 -15.46 -0.69 -10.90
N ALA A 69 -15.32 -0.08 -9.72
CA ALA A 69 -16.42 0.64 -9.06
C ALA A 69 -16.48 2.12 -9.44
N PHE A 70 -15.34 2.74 -9.72
CA PHE A 70 -15.24 4.19 -9.93
C PHE A 70 -14.68 4.55 -11.31
N GLY A 71 -14.34 3.56 -12.14
CA GLY A 71 -13.79 3.80 -13.47
C GLY A 71 -12.46 4.56 -13.44
N TRP A 72 -11.62 4.30 -12.42
CA TRP A 72 -10.37 5.03 -12.23
C TRP A 72 -9.49 5.03 -13.49
N THR A 73 -9.07 6.23 -13.84
CA THR A 73 -8.00 6.54 -14.80
C THR A 73 -7.06 7.53 -14.12
N ALA A 74 -5.86 7.71 -14.66
CA ALA A 74 -4.99 8.83 -14.26
C ALA A 74 -5.70 10.18 -14.42
#